data_AF-W1X410-F1
#
_entry.id   AF-W1X410-F1
#
_cell.length_a   1.000
_cell.length_b   1.000
_cell.length_c   1.000
_cell.angle_alpha   90.00
_cell.angle_beta   90.00
_cell.angle_gamma   90.00
#
_symmetry.space_group_name_H-M   'P 1'
#
loop_
_entity.id
_entity.type
_entity.pdbx_description
1 polymer ?
#
loop_
_entity_poly.entity_id
_entity_poly.type
_entity_poly.pdbx_seq_one_letter_code
_entity_poly.pdbx_strand_id
1 'polypeptide(L)'
;DKVLFDLGYTNKVTEVLERNGIQFKVFCDVEPDPTLRCARAGAEEMLSFNPDVIISLGGGSAMDAAKIMWVMYEHPEVEFEDL
;
A
#
# COMPACT_ATOMS: atom_id res chain seq x y z
N ASP A 1 -5.41 3.78 -4.41
CA ASP A 1 -6.25 4.66 -5.25
C ASP A 1 -6.52 3.93 -6.55
N LYS A 2 -7.76 3.49 -6.74
CA LYS A 2 -8.19 2.72 -7.91
C LYS A 2 -8.15 3.56 -9.19
N VAL A 3 -8.40 4.86 -9.11
CA VAL A 3 -8.41 5.76 -10.28
C VAL A 3 -7.00 5.85 -10.88
N LEU A 4 -5.97 6.01 -10.06
CA LEU A 4 -4.59 6.07 -10.56
C LEU A 4 -4.13 4.74 -11.17
N PHE A 5 -4.58 3.63 -10.60
CA PHE A 5 -4.32 2.30 -11.15
C PHE A 5 -5.00 2.12 -12.51
N ASP A 6 -6.31 2.41 -12.59
CA ASP A 6 -7.10 2.28 -13.83
C ASP A 6 -6.61 3.22 -14.94
N LEU A 7 -6.06 4.39 -14.59
CA LEU A 7 -5.43 5.33 -15.51
C LEU A 7 -3.99 4.95 -15.90
N GLY A 8 -3.44 3.84 -15.37
CA GLY A 8 -2.12 3.33 -15.70
C GLY A 8 -0.96 4.16 -15.13
N TYR A 9 -1.19 5.03 -14.14
CA TYR A 9 -0.10 5.82 -13.53
C TYR A 9 0.91 4.93 -12.80
N THR A 10 0.46 3.80 -12.27
CA THR A 10 1.32 2.79 -11.64
C THR A 10 2.33 2.18 -12.61
N ASN A 11 2.03 2.15 -13.92
CA ASN A 11 2.89 1.54 -14.94
C ASN A 11 4.27 2.19 -14.99
N LYS A 12 4.34 3.52 -14.76
CA LYS A 12 5.61 4.26 -14.71
C LYS A 12 6.58 3.71 -13.66
N VAL A 13 6.06 3.10 -12.60
CA VAL A 13 6.84 2.47 -11.54
C VAL A 13 7.00 0.98 -11.83
N THR A 14 5.91 0.27 -12.10
CA THR A 14 5.93 -1.20 -12.25
C THR A 14 6.76 -1.65 -13.45
N GLU A 15 6.73 -0.94 -14.58
CA GLU A 15 7.57 -1.27 -15.75
C GLU A 15 9.07 -1.16 -15.44
N VAL A 16 9.46 -0.23 -14.57
CA VAL A 16 10.85 -0.10 -14.12
C VAL A 16 11.22 -1.26 -13.20
N LEU A 17 10.34 -1.64 -12.28
CA LEU A 17 10.56 -2.79 -11.39
C LEU A 17 10.67 -4.09 -12.19
N GLU A 18 9.75 -4.33 -13.13
CA GLU A 18 9.75 -5.49 -14.04
C GLU A 18 11.04 -5.57 -14.84
N ARG A 19 11.48 -4.45 -15.45
CA ARG A 19 12.71 -4.40 -16.23
C ARG A 19 13.96 -4.77 -15.42
N ASN A 20 13.96 -4.49 -14.13
CA ASN A 20 15.05 -4.81 -13.22
C ASN A 20 14.87 -6.17 -12.52
N GLY A 21 13.83 -6.94 -12.85
CA GLY A 21 13.56 -8.23 -12.23
C GLY A 21 13.14 -8.14 -10.75
N ILE A 22 12.65 -6.98 -10.31
CA ILE A 22 12.20 -6.76 -8.94
C ILE A 22 10.76 -7.25 -8.82
N GLN A 23 10.50 -8.16 -7.89
CA GLN A 23 9.14 -8.62 -7.59
C GLN A 23 8.35 -7.51 -6.89
N PHE A 24 7.08 -7.34 -7.26
CA PHE A 24 6.20 -6.36 -6.65
C PHE A 24 4.77 -6.88 -6.61
N LYS A 25 3.97 -6.27 -5.74
CA LYS A 25 2.52 -6.45 -5.66
C LYS A 25 1.86 -5.08 -5.56
N VAL A 26 0.77 -4.88 -6.30
CA VAL A 26 0.02 -3.62 -6.28
C VAL A 26 -1.20 -3.79 -5.38
N PHE A 27 -1.31 -2.95 -4.36
CA PHE A 27 -2.52 -2.80 -3.55
C PHE A 27 -3.18 -1.46 -3.91
N CYS A 28 -4.37 -1.51 -4.52
CA CYS A 28 -5.07 -0.30 -4.98
C CYS A 28 -6.39 -0.03 -4.24
N ASP A 29 -6.79 -0.91 -3.31
CA ASP A 29 -8.06 -0.83 -2.56
C ASP A 29 -7.98 0.16 -1.39
N VAL A 30 -7.69 1.42 -1.74
CA VAL A 30 -7.62 2.55 -0.79
C VAL A 30 -8.77 3.49 -1.08
N GLU A 31 -9.68 3.61 -0.10
CA GLU A 31 -10.85 4.49 -0.13
C GLU A 31 -10.45 5.95 0.19
N PRO A 32 -11.21 6.97 -0.27
CA PRO A 32 -11.10 8.33 0.24
C PRO A 32 -11.46 8.30 1.74
N ASP A 33 -10.56 8.79 2.60
CA ASP A 33 -10.52 8.55 4.05
C ASP A 33 -10.09 7.12 4.44
N PRO A 34 -8.80 6.89 4.72
CA PRO A 34 -8.29 5.56 4.99
C PRO A 34 -8.87 5.01 6.29
N THR A 35 -9.66 3.95 6.16
CA THR A 35 -10.23 3.24 7.31
C THR A 35 -9.25 2.22 7.88
N LEU A 36 -9.37 1.89 9.17
CA LEU A 36 -8.63 0.78 9.78
C LEU A 36 -8.83 -0.55 9.04
N ARG A 37 -10.01 -0.77 8.44
CA ARG A 37 -10.29 -1.95 7.63
C ARG A 37 -9.37 -2.03 6.40
N CYS A 38 -9.23 -0.92 5.67
CA CYS A 38 -8.35 -0.83 4.51
C CYS A 38 -6.88 -1.03 4.91
N ALA A 39 -6.44 -0.40 6.00
CA ALA A 39 -5.08 -0.55 6.50
C ALA A 39 -4.76 -1.99 6.93
N ARG A 40 -5.69 -2.68 7.61
CA ARG A 40 -5.53 -4.10 7.98
C ARG A 40 -5.42 -4.99 6.75
N ALA A 41 -6.28 -4.81 5.75
CA ALA A 41 -6.20 -5.57 4.50
C ALA A 41 -4.85 -5.35 3.79
N GLY A 42 -4.38 -4.10 3.72
CA GLY A 42 -3.06 -3.79 3.16
C GLY A 42 -1.90 -4.43 3.94
N ALA A 43 -1.98 -4.44 5.27
CA ALA A 43 -0.97 -5.08 6.12
C ALA A 43 -0.97 -6.61 5.98
N GLU A 44 -2.13 -7.25 5.85
CA GLU A 44 -2.24 -8.69 5.57
C GLU A 44 -1.62 -9.05 4.20
N GLU A 45 -1.85 -8.21 3.20
CA GLU A 45 -1.22 -8.34 1.88
C GLU A 45 0.31 -8.20 1.97
N MET A 46 0.82 -7.27 2.77
CA MET A 46 2.25 -7.15 3.06
C MET A 46 2.80 -8.38 3.78
N LEU A 47 2.11 -8.92 4.80
CA LEU A 47 2.53 -10.14 5.48
C LEU A 47 2.62 -11.34 4.54
N SER A 48 1.67 -11.45 3.59
CA SER A 48 1.67 -12.54 2.59
C SER A 48 2.80 -12.42 1.56
N PHE A 49 3.17 -11.19 1.20
CA PHE A 49 4.17 -10.91 0.17
C PHE A 49 5.59 -10.75 0.74
N ASN A 50 5.70 -10.33 2.01
CA ASN A 50 6.93 -10.00 2.73
C ASN A 50 7.82 -8.98 1.99
N PRO A 51 7.33 -7.74 1.76
CA PRO A 51 8.08 -6.72 1.02
C PRO A 51 9.25 -6.17 1.84
N ASP A 52 10.36 -5.88 1.15
CA ASP A 52 11.47 -5.10 1.70
C ASP A 52 11.29 -3.57 1.52
N VAL A 53 10.40 -3.17 0.60
CA VAL A 53 10.16 -1.76 0.24
C VAL A 53 8.66 -1.53 0.01
N ILE A 54 8.13 -0.45 0.58
CA ILE A 54 6.77 0.03 0.33
C ILE A 54 6.84 1.28 -0.56
N ILE A 55 6.11 1.26 -1.68
CA ILE A 55 5.99 2.41 -2.59
C ILE A 55 4.53 2.89 -2.58
N SER A 56 4.29 4.08 -2.04
CA SER A 56 2.97 4.72 -2.14
C SER A 56 2.90 5.63 -3.37
N LEU A 57 1.80 5.51 -4.13
CA LEU A 57 1.51 6.36 -5.28
C LEU A 57 0.11 6.95 -5.15
N GLY A 58 0.02 8.26 -5.01
CA GLY A 58 -1.22 9.00 -4.94
C GLY A 58 -1.13 10.28 -4.13
N GLY A 59 -2.28 10.80 -3.70
CA GLY A 59 -2.36 11.96 -2.82
C GLY A 59 -2.14 11.61 -1.34
N GLY A 60 -2.50 12.55 -0.45
CA GLY A 60 -2.38 12.39 1.01
C GLY A 60 -3.01 11.11 1.54
N SER A 61 -4.24 10.78 1.13
CA SER A 61 -4.94 9.55 1.55
C SER A 61 -4.13 8.28 1.26
N ALA A 62 -3.59 8.12 0.04
CA ALA A 62 -2.80 6.94 -0.32
C ALA A 62 -1.46 6.88 0.44
N MET A 63 -0.83 8.04 0.69
CA MET A 63 0.42 8.11 1.45
C MET A 63 0.21 7.82 2.93
N ASP A 64 -0.88 8.31 3.53
CA ASP A 64 -1.18 8.09 4.94
C ASP A 64 -1.66 6.66 5.20
N ALA A 65 -2.49 6.10 4.31
CA ALA A 65 -2.84 4.68 4.34
C ALA A 65 -1.60 3.77 4.33
N ALA A 66 -0.65 4.05 3.43
CA ALA A 66 0.58 3.26 3.31
C ALA A 66 1.44 3.32 4.58
N LYS A 67 1.52 4.47 5.26
CA LYS A 67 2.25 4.58 6.54
C LYS A 67 1.58 3.76 7.65
N ILE A 68 0.25 3.78 7.72
CA ILE A 68 -0.49 3.00 8.72
C ILE A 68 -0.31 1.50 8.46
N MET A 69 -0.46 1.07 7.20
CA MET A 69 -0.20 -0.31 6.79
C MET A 69 1.22 -0.75 7.15
N TRP A 70 2.21 0.12 6.93
CA TRP A 70 3.61 -0.15 7.29
C TRP A 70 3.79 -0.36 8.80
N VAL A 71 3.21 0.51 9.63
CA VAL A 71 3.27 0.34 11.09
C VAL A 71 2.56 -0.95 11.51
N MET A 72 1.39 -1.27 10.95
CA MET A 72 0.69 -2.53 11.25
C MET A 72 1.48 -3.77 10.80
N TYR A 73 2.26 -3.67 9.73
CA TYR A 73 3.11 -4.75 9.22
C TYR A 73 4.33 -4.99 10.11
N GLU A 74 5.06 -3.94 10.49
CA GLU A 74 6.28 -4.03 11.31
C GLU A 74 5.98 -4.22 12.81
N HIS A 75 4.87 -3.63 13.27
CA HIS A 75 4.46 -3.57 14.67
C HIS A 75 2.99 -4.00 14.82
N PRO A 76 2.67 -5.30 14.58
CA PRO A 76 1.30 -5.81 14.67
C PRO A 76 0.68 -5.69 16.07
N GLU A 77 1.48 -5.43 17.10
CA GLU A 77 1.06 -5.17 18.47
C GLU A 77 0.47 -3.77 18.71
N VAL A 78 0.62 -2.84 17.75
CA VAL A 78 0.11 -1.47 17.88
C VAL A 78 -1.41 -1.46 17.66
N GLU A 79 -2.14 -1.08 18.70
CA GLU A 79 -3.58 -0.84 18.62
C GLU A 79 -3.86 0.60 18.18
N PHE A 80 -4.62 0.74 17.10
CA PHE A 80 -5.09 2.03 16.61
C PHE A 80 -6.53 2.22 17.09
N GLU A 81 -6.68 2.85 18.25
CA GLU A 81 -7.98 3.02 18.91
C GLU A 81 -8.84 4.16 18.31
N ASP A 82 -8.19 5.17 17.71
CA ASP A 82 -8.83 6.45 17.30
C ASP A 82 -8.58 6.86 15.83
N LEU A 83 -8.39 5.91 14.91
CA LEU A 83 -8.19 6.16 13.48
C LEU A 83 -9.47 5.99 12.66
#